data_AF-A0A7W4HTL5-F1
#
_entry.id   AF-A0A7W4HTL5-F1
#
_cell.length_a   1.000
_cell.length_b   1.000
_cell.length_c   1.000
_cell.angle_alpha   90.00
_cell.angle_beta   90.00
_cell.angle_gamma   90.00
#
_symmetry.space_group_name_H-M   'P 1'
#
loop_
_entity.id
_entity.type
_entity.pdbx_description
1 polymer ?
#
loop_
_entity_poly.entity_id
_entity_poly.type
_entity_poly.pdbx_seq_one_letter_code
_entity_poly.pdbx_strand_id
1 'polypeptide(L)'
;EKESLLVDLLPEGTKELTLDALLVIDGDKTKVGTPTVKGAVVKAKVVEAEVKGDKIRVIRYKAKKRVHKENGHRQKYSRIEITSIK
;
A
#
# COMPACT_ATOMS: atom_id res chain seq x y z
N GLU A 1 -9.52 6.48 12.36
CA GLU A 1 -9.52 5.06 12.81
C GLU A 1 -10.52 4.27 11.96
N LYS A 2 -10.29 2.97 11.73
CA LYS A 2 -11.08 2.07 10.85
C LYS A 2 -11.02 2.37 9.34
N GLU A 3 -9.97 3.04 8.89
CA GLU A 3 -9.76 3.23 7.46
C GLU A 3 -9.11 1.98 6.84
N SER A 4 -9.64 1.58 5.69
CA SER A 4 -9.11 0.48 4.89
C SER A 4 -8.16 1.01 3.82
N LEU A 5 -6.94 0.49 3.77
CA LEU A 5 -5.92 0.90 2.81
C LEU A 5 -5.48 -0.29 1.95
N LEU A 6 -5.19 -0.02 0.67
CA LEU A 6 -4.53 -0.95 -0.22
C LEU A 6 -3.03 -0.66 -0.21
N VAL A 7 -2.24 -1.67 0.15
CA VAL A 7 -0.77 -1.61 0.19
C VAL A 7 -0.19 -2.68 -0.73
N ASP A 8 1.11 -2.60 -1.00
CA ASP A 8 1.82 -3.63 -1.74
C ASP A 8 1.67 -5.02 -1.11
N LEU A 9 1.86 -6.07 -1.92
CA LEU A 9 1.68 -7.45 -1.49
C LEU A 9 2.58 -7.79 -0.29
N LEU A 10 1.95 -8.17 0.81
CA LEU A 10 2.61 -8.68 2.00
C LEU A 10 2.94 -10.18 1.85
N PRO A 11 3.97 -10.69 2.55
CA PRO A 11 4.27 -12.12 2.56
C PRO A 11 3.14 -12.95 3.18
N GLU A 12 3.01 -14.19 2.72
CA GLU A 12 1.96 -15.10 3.19
C GLU A 12 2.04 -15.34 4.70
N GLY A 13 0.89 -15.30 5.37
CA GLY A 13 0.78 -15.53 6.83
C GLY A 13 0.83 -14.27 7.69
N THR A 14 1.04 -13.08 7.12
CA THR A 14 1.02 -11.81 7.86
C THR A 14 -0.41 -11.45 8.27
N LYS A 15 -0.71 -11.48 9.58
CA LYS A 15 -2.05 -11.17 10.13
C LYS A 15 -2.11 -9.79 10.78
N GLU A 16 -1.03 -9.39 11.43
CA GLU A 16 -0.91 -8.12 12.15
C GLU A 16 0.36 -7.40 11.69
N LEU A 17 0.26 -6.08 11.57
CA LEU A 17 1.34 -5.21 11.13
C LEU A 17 1.50 -4.07 12.13
N THR A 18 2.75 -3.79 12.49
CA THR A 18 3.11 -2.60 13.27
C THR A 18 3.90 -1.69 12.36
N LEU A 19 3.43 -0.45 12.20
CA LEU A 19 4.00 0.56 11.31
C LEU A 19 4.49 1.75 12.12
N ASP A 20 5.65 2.27 11.74
CA ASP A 20 6.21 3.48 12.34
C ASP A 20 5.56 4.73 11.72
N ALA A 21 5.24 5.72 12.55
CA ALA A 21 4.67 6.97 12.08
C ALA A 21 5.76 8.00 11.78
N LEU A 22 5.74 8.55 10.56
CA LEU A 22 6.62 9.67 10.15
C LEU A 22 6.05 11.04 10.52
N LEU A 23 4.73 11.15 10.55
CA LEU A 23 3.99 12.37 10.80
C LEU A 23 2.72 12.02 11.58
N VAL A 24 2.41 12.79 12.61
CA VAL A 24 1.16 12.68 13.36
C VAL A 24 0.49 14.04 13.40
N ILE A 25 -0.79 14.08 13.04
CA ILE A 25 -1.64 15.27 13.13
C ILE A 25 -2.75 14.96 14.12
N ASP A 26 -2.79 15.70 15.23
CA ASP A 26 -3.84 15.63 16.24
C ASP A 26 -4.49 17.02 16.37
N GLY A 27 -5.53 17.24 15.55
CA GLY A 27 -6.16 18.55 15.39
C GLY A 27 -5.14 19.61 14.94
N ASP A 28 -4.95 20.62 15.79
CA ASP A 28 -4.02 21.73 15.52
C ASP A 28 -2.56 21.40 15.84
N LYS A 29 -2.27 20.25 16.47
CA LYS A 29 -0.92 19.85 16.85
C LYS A 29 -0.33 18.91 15.79
N THR A 30 0.66 19.40 15.06
CA THR A 30 1.44 18.60 14.12
C THR A 30 2.77 18.18 14.74
N LYS A 31 3.06 16.88 14.76
CA LYS A 31 4.38 16.33 15.13
C LYS A 31 5.04 15.77 13.88
N VAL A 32 6.17 16.36 13.50
CA VAL A 32 7.00 15.91 12.37
C VAL A 32 8.16 15.10 12.91
N GLY A 33 8.36 13.88 12.42
CA GLY A 33 9.47 13.02 12.81
C GLY A 33 10.78 13.38 12.11
N THR A 34 11.89 13.19 12.81
CA THR A 34 13.25 13.20 12.25
C THR A 34 14.02 12.00 12.80
N PRO A 35 13.95 10.79 12.21
CA PRO A 35 13.22 10.34 11.01
C PRO A 35 11.81 9.77 11.28
N THR A 36 11.47 9.41 12.52
CA THR A 36 10.15 8.93 12.94
C THR A 36 9.67 9.71 14.17
N VAL A 37 8.35 9.76 14.40
CA VAL A 37 7.79 10.37 15.60
C VAL A 37 7.94 9.39 16.77
N LYS A 38 8.78 9.72 17.75
CA LYS A 38 9.03 8.85 18.91
C LYS A 38 7.73 8.57 19.67
N GLY A 39 7.44 7.28 19.86
CA GLY A 39 6.27 6.79 20.60
C GLY A 39 5.00 6.64 19.78
N ALA A 40 5.00 7.07 18.52
CA ALA A 40 3.85 6.93 17.63
C ALA A 40 3.90 5.60 16.88
N VAL A 41 2.93 4.73 17.13
CA VAL A 41 2.88 3.38 16.57
C VAL A 41 1.50 3.10 16.01
N VAL A 42 1.46 2.76 14.72
CA VAL A 42 0.23 2.40 14.03
C VAL A 42 0.12 0.88 13.99
N LYS A 43 -0.96 0.34 14.57
CA LYS A 43 -1.30 -1.08 14.45
C LYS A 43 -2.34 -1.25 13.36
N ALA A 44 -2.11 -2.24 12.50
CA ALA A 44 -3.01 -2.61 11.43
C ALA A 44 -3.22 -4.13 11.38
N LYS A 45 -4.40 -4.52 10.91
CA LYS A 45 -4.76 -5.91 10.65
C LYS A 45 -4.88 -6.14 9.15
N VAL A 46 -4.39 -7.27 8.66
CA VAL A 46 -4.59 -7.67 7.26
C VAL A 46 -5.99 -8.27 7.11
N VAL A 47 -6.82 -7.65 6.27
CA VAL A 47 -8.20 -8.09 6.01
C VAL A 47 -8.24 -9.04 4.82
N GLU A 48 -7.54 -8.69 3.74
CA GLU A 48 -7.40 -9.53 2.54
C GLU A 48 -5.92 -9.64 2.16
N ALA A 49 -5.42 -10.87 2.07
CA ALA A 49 -4.02 -11.14 1.78
C ALA A 49 -3.64 -10.84 0.32
N GLU A 50 -4.49 -11.21 -0.65
CA GLU A 50 -4.27 -10.94 -2.07
C GLU A 50 -5.50 -10.30 -2.70
N VAL A 51 -5.34 -9.05 -3.15
CA VAL A 51 -6.29 -8.30 -3.96
C VAL A 51 -5.63 -8.00 -5.30
N LYS A 52 -6.32 -8.34 -6.40
CA LYS A 52 -5.84 -8.02 -7.75
C LYS A 52 -6.35 -6.64 -8.14
N GLY A 53 -5.41 -5.72 -8.40
CA GLY A 53 -5.72 -4.43 -8.98
C GLY A 53 -6.25 -4.51 -10.41
N ASP A 54 -6.53 -3.35 -10.96
CA ASP A 54 -7.04 -3.21 -12.32
C ASP A 54 -6.04 -3.73 -13.35
N LYS A 55 -6.58 -4.25 -14.46
CA LYS A 55 -5.76 -4.78 -15.53
C LYS A 55 -5.22 -3.64 -16.39
N ILE A 56 -3.92 -3.42 -16.32
CA ILE A 56 -3.21 -2.49 -17.19
C ILE A 56 -2.86 -3.23 -18.48
N ARG A 57 -3.28 -2.70 -19.64
CA ARG A 57 -2.92 -3.22 -20.96
C ARG A 57 -1.84 -2.32 -21.56
N VAL A 58 -0.68 -2.89 -21.86
CA VAL A 58 0.48 -2.18 -22.41
C VAL A 58 0.73 -2.69 -23.81
N ILE A 59 0.70 -1.79 -24.79
CA ILE A 59 0.97 -2.08 -26.20
C ILE A 59 2.26 -1.41 -26.60
N ARG A 60 3.23 -2.18 -27.06
CA ARG A 60 4.46 -1.70 -27.69
C ARG A 60 4.33 -1.87 -29.20
N TYR A 61 4.13 -0.77 -29.90
CA TYR A 61 4.06 -0.73 -31.36
C TYR A 61 5.17 0.15 -31.95
N LYS A 62 5.77 -0.28 -33.07
CA LYS A 62 6.61 0.57 -33.92
C LYS A 62 6.25 0.38 -35.39
N ALA A 63 5.88 1.48 -36.04
CA ALA A 63 5.51 1.49 -37.46
C ALA A 63 6.65 1.00 -38.35
N LYS A 64 6.31 0.20 -39.37
CA LYS A 64 7.24 -0.35 -40.39
C LYS A 64 8.43 -1.16 -39.83
N LYS A 65 8.44 -1.50 -38.53
CA LYS A 65 9.49 -2.30 -37.88
C LYS A 65 9.01 -3.70 -37.46
N ARG A 66 7.79 -4.11 -37.86
CA ARG A 66 7.15 -5.37 -37.45
C ARG A 66 7.21 -5.59 -35.92
N VAL A 67 7.13 -4.50 -35.13
CA VAL A 67 7.05 -4.57 -33.67
C VAL A 67 5.62 -4.27 -33.27
N HIS A 68 4.93 -5.30 -32.77
CA HIS A 68 3.64 -5.18 -32.10
C HIS A 68 3.60 -6.21 -30.97
N LYS A 69 3.62 -5.75 -29.72
CA LYS A 69 3.54 -6.60 -28.53
C LYS A 69 2.46 -6.04 -27.60
N GLU A 70 1.51 -6.87 -27.22
CA GLU A 70 0.50 -6.56 -26.20
C GLU A 70 0.81 -7.39 -24.95
N ASN A 71 0.88 -6.74 -23.79
CA ASN A 71 1.02 -7.37 -22.50
C ASN A 71 -0.05 -6.85 -21.55
N GLY A 72 -0.56 -7.71 -20.67
CA GLY A 72 -1.40 -7.32 -19.54
C GLY A 72 -0.63 -7.46 -18.23
N HIS A 73 -0.82 -6.51 -17.31
CA HIS A 73 -0.37 -6.64 -15.92
C HIS A 73 -1.54 -6.42 -14.97
N ARG A 74 -1.60 -7.20 -13.89
CA ARG A 74 -2.47 -6.95 -12.74
C ARG A 74 -1.58 -6.92 -11.51
N GLN A 75 -1.50 -5.76 -10.86
CA GLN A 75 -0.73 -5.62 -9.64
C GLN A 75 -1.45 -6.36 -8.50
N LYS A 76 -0.68 -7.05 -7.67
CA LYS A 76 -1.18 -7.69 -6.45
C LYS A 76 -0.99 -6.72 -5.28
N TYR A 77 -2.02 -6.59 -4.46
CA TYR A 77 -2.06 -5.75 -3.27
C TYR A 77 -2.53 -6.58 -2.07
N SER A 78 -2.30 -6.05 -0.87
CA SER A 78 -2.92 -6.54 0.36
C SER A 78 -3.81 -5.43 0.93
N ARG A 79 -4.99 -5.78 1.45
CA ARG A 79 -5.88 -4.82 2.12
C ARG A 79 -5.64 -4.86 3.62
N ILE A 80 -5.30 -3.72 4.20
CA ILE A 80 -5.10 -3.54 5.64
C ILE A 80 -6.17 -2.63 6.23
N GLU A 81 -6.51 -2.85 7.49
CA GLU A 81 -7.39 -2.00 8.28
C GLU A 81 -6.63 -1.48 9.51
N ILE A 82 -6.67 -0.17 9.74
CA ILE A 82 -5.99 0.46 10.88
C ILE A 82 -6.82 0.25 12.14
N THR A 83 -6.26 -0.47 13.11
CA THR A 83 -6.93 -0.84 14.37
C THR A 83 -6.69 0.18 15.47
N SER A 84 -5.47 0.72 15.59
CA SER A 84 -5.16 1.75 16.59
C SER A 84 -3.99 2.62 16.15
N ILE A 85 -4.08 3.91 16.45
CA ILE A 85 -2.97 4.86 16.37
C ILE A 85 -2.61 5.23 17.80
N LYS A 86 -1.39 4.92 18.24
CA LYS A 86 -0.83 5.42 19.51
C LYS A 86 0.16 6.53 19.22
#